data_AF-A0ABD6FJD1-F1
#
_entry.id   AF-A0ABD6FJD1-F1
#
_cell.length_a   1.000
_cell.length_b   1.000
_cell.length_c   1.000
_cell.angle_alpha   90.00
_cell.angle_beta   90.00
_cell.angle_gamma   90.00
#
_symmetry.space_group_name_H-M   'P 1'
#
loop_
_entity.id
_entity.type
_entity.pdbx_description
1 polymer ?
#
loop_
_entity_poly.entity_id
_entity_poly.type
_entity_poly.pdbx_seq_one_letter_code
_entity_poly.pdbx_strand_id
1 'polypeptide(L)' 'MWRLGFKFWRAWVWLRVLIPTALLLWAVHRVYGAGTEFRIVALFLLGIALGTGFVLGDLARRELGGTLGRQVRGLRR' A
#
# COMPACT_ATOMS: atom_id res chain seq x y z
N MET A 1 -17.40 -1.89 -14.09
CA MET A 1 -17.50 -1.98 -12.61
C MET A 1 -16.34 -2.74 -11.93
N TRP A 2 -15.44 -3.40 -12.67
CA TRP A 2 -14.32 -4.20 -12.13
C TRP A 2 -13.24 -3.41 -11.35
N ARG A 3 -13.13 -2.10 -11.60
CA ARG A 3 -12.11 -1.22 -10.99
C ARG A 3 -12.35 -0.91 -9.49
N LEU A 4 -13.61 -0.82 -9.07
CA LEU A 4 -13.98 -0.61 -7.67
C LEU A 4 -13.72 -1.87 -6.83
N GLY A 5 -14.05 -3.04 -7.40
CA GLY A 5 -13.73 -4.34 -6.80
C GLY A 5 -12.23 -4.55 -6.64
N PHE A 6 -11.42 -4.16 -7.63
CA PHE A 6 -9.96 -4.30 -7.54
C PHE A 6 -9.33 -3.38 -6.47
N LYS A 7 -9.84 -2.15 -6.30
CA LYS A 7 -9.40 -1.24 -5.22
C LYS A 7 -9.77 -1.79 -3.84
N PHE A 8 -11.02 -2.27 -3.67
CA PHE A 8 -11.46 -2.87 -2.41
C PHE A 8 -10.71 -4.15 -2.09
N TRP A 9 -10.50 -5.01 -3.09
CA TRP A 9 -9.70 -6.23 -2.95
C TRP A 9 -8.24 -5.92 -2.59
N ARG A 10 -7.63 -4.90 -3.19
CA ARG A 10 -6.29 -4.44 -2.79
C ARG A 10 -6.25 -3.88 -1.37
N ALA A 11 -7.18 -3.02 -0.99
CA ALA A 11 -7.27 -2.50 0.38
C ALA A 11 -7.46 -3.65 1.38
N TRP A 12 -8.25 -4.65 1.02
CA TRP A 12 -8.47 -5.86 1.81
C TRP A 12 -7.22 -6.74 1.94
N VAL A 13 -6.45 -6.92 0.87
CA VAL A 13 -5.15 -7.62 0.90
C VAL A 13 -4.16 -6.87 1.79
N TRP A 14 -4.05 -5.55 1.66
CA TRP A 14 -3.20 -4.73 2.51
C TRP A 14 -3.62 -4.79 3.97
N LEU A 15 -4.93 -4.74 4.26
CA LEU A 15 -5.46 -4.90 5.61
C LEU A 15 -5.06 -6.27 6.20
N ARG A 16 -5.16 -7.34 5.40
CA ARG A 16 -4.76 -8.70 5.79
C ARG A 16 -3.25 -8.87 5.98
N VAL A 17 -2.41 -8.04 5.39
CA VAL A 17 -0.95 -8.13 5.54
C VAL A 17 -0.47 -7.19 6.66
N LEU A 18 -1.00 -5.96 6.72
CA LEU A 18 -0.61 -4.97 7.72
C LEU A 18 -1.06 -5.37 9.13
N ILE A 19 -2.27 -5.92 9.29
CA ILE A 19 -2.77 -6.34 10.61
C ILE A 19 -1.88 -7.41 11.26
N PRO A 20 -1.58 -8.57 10.62
CA PRO A 20 -0.72 -9.57 11.24
C PRO A 20 0.71 -9.07 11.40
N THR A 21 1.23 -8.25 10.48
CA THR A 21 2.57 -7.66 10.63
C THR A 21 2.63 -6.73 11.84
N ALA A 22 1.61 -5.91 12.05
CA ALA A 22 1.50 -5.02 13.20
C ALA A 22 1.32 -5.80 14.51
N LEU A 23 0.48 -6.85 14.51
CA LEU A 23 0.31 -7.75 15.66
C LEU A 23 1.61 -8.49 16.01
N LEU A 24 2.36 -8.94 15.00
CA LEU A 24 3.65 -9.61 15.19
C LEU A 24 4.69 -8.65 15.78
N LEU A 25 4.80 -7.44 15.22
CA LEU A 25 5.67 -6.40 15.75
C LEU A 25 5.28 -6.04 17.19
N TRP A 26 3.99 -5.92 17.47
CA TRP A 26 3.50 -5.65 18.82
C TRP A 26 3.81 -6.80 19.80
N ALA A 27 3.63 -8.05 19.40
CA ALA A 27 3.98 -9.21 20.21
C ALA A 27 5.48 -9.28 20.50
N VAL A 28 6.31 -9.11 19.47
CA VAL A 28 7.78 -9.07 19.62
C VAL A 28 8.20 -7.91 20.53
N HIS A 29 7.58 -6.74 20.39
CA HIS A 29 7.83 -5.60 21.28
C HIS A 29 7.51 -5.90 22.75
N ARG A 30 6.41 -6.62 23.01
CA ARG A 30 6.01 -7.00 24.38
C ARG A 30 6.93 -8.04 25.01
N VAL A 31 7.55 -8.91 24.20
CA VAL A 31 8.41 -10.00 24.66
C VAL A 31 9.88 -9.56 24.80
N TYR A 32 10.40 -8.84 23.81
CA TYR A 32 11.83 -8.50 23.71
C TYR A 32 12.14 -7.03 24.07
N GLY A 33 11.11 -6.21 24.29
CA GLY A 33 11.27 -4.79 24.59
C GLY A 33 11.68 -3.94 23.39
N ALA A 34 11.84 -2.64 23.64
CA ALA A 34 12.12 -1.63 22.62
C ALA A 34 13.62 -1.54 22.25
N GLY A 35 14.29 -2.68 22.05
CA GLY A 35 15.69 -2.72 21.65
C GLY A 35 15.96 -1.95 20.35
N THR A 36 17.16 -1.42 20.19
CA THR A 36 17.56 -0.64 19.00
C THR A 36 17.35 -1.44 17.71
N GLU A 37 17.63 -2.74 17.73
CA GLU A 37 17.43 -3.67 16.62
C GLU A 37 15.96 -3.77 16.20
N PHE A 38 15.05 -3.89 17.17
CA PHE A 38 13.60 -3.92 16.93
C PHE A 38 13.12 -2.62 16.26
N ARG A 39 13.62 -1.46 16.72
CA ARG A 39 13.26 -0.16 16.15
C ARG A 39 13.74 -0.03 14.70
N ILE A 40 14.94 -0.51 14.39
CA ILE A 40 15.49 -0.50 13.03
C ILE A 40 14.62 -1.38 12.11
N VAL A 41 14.29 -2.60 12.53
CA VAL A 41 13.46 -3.51 11.73
C VAL A 41 12.04 -2.95 11.55
N ALA A 42 11.44 -2.40 12.61
CA ALA A 42 10.11 -1.78 12.54
C ALA A 42 10.08 -0.58 11.58
N LEU A 43 11.09 0.30 11.63
CA LEU A 43 11.21 1.44 10.71
C LEU A 43 11.46 0.98 9.27
N PHE A 44 12.26 -0.07 9.07
CA PHE A 44 12.52 -0.64 7.75
C PHE A 44 11.24 -1.21 7.12
N LEU A 45 10.47 -2.00 7.88
CA LEU A 45 9.18 -2.54 7.43
C LEU A 45 8.16 -1.44 7.16
N LEU A 46 8.12 -0.40 8.01
CA LEU A 46 7.28 0.77 7.80
C LEU A 46 7.65 1.50 6.50
N GLY A 47 8.95 1.68 6.23
CA GLY A 47 9.46 2.28 5.00
C GLY A 47 9.05 1.49 3.76
N ILE A 48 9.16 0.16 3.79
CA ILE A 48 8.70 -0.71 2.70
C ILE A 48 7.19 -0.58 2.50
N ALA A 49 6.39 -0.61 3.56
CA ALA A 49 4.94 -0.48 3.46
C ALA A 49 4.53 0.86 2.84
N LEU A 50 5.14 1.96 3.29
CA LEU A 50 4.89 3.30 2.76
C LEU A 50 5.36 3.44 1.31
N GLY A 51 6.56 2.96 0.97
CA GLY A 51 7.12 3.00 -0.38
C GLY A 51 6.28 2.18 -1.37
N THR A 52 5.88 0.98 -0.98
CA THR A 52 5.02 0.12 -1.79
C THR A 52 3.64 0.74 -1.99
N GLY A 53 3.06 1.31 -0.92
CA GLY A 53 1.79 2.05 -0.99
C GLY A 53 1.86 3.28 -1.91
N PHE A 54 2.98 4.01 -1.88
CA PHE A 54 3.20 5.19 -2.72
C PHE A 54 3.32 4.81 -4.21
N VAL A 55 4.17 3.83 -4.55
CA VAL A 55 4.34 3.36 -5.94
C VAL A 55 3.02 2.82 -6.49
N LEU A 56 2.31 2.02 -5.69
CA LEU A 56 1.00 1.47 -6.07
C LEU A 56 -0.10 2.54 -6.19
N GLY A 57 0.01 3.64 -5.42
CA GLY A 57 -0.85 4.80 -5.51
C GLY A 57 -0.57 5.64 -6.75
N ASP A 58 0.70 5.80 -7.12
CA ASP A 58 1.13 6.49 -8.34
C ASP A 58 0.66 5.74 -9.60
N LEU A 59 0.85 4.41 -9.63
CA LEU A 59 0.31 3.54 -10.68
C LEU A 59 -1.21 3.68 -10.84
N ALA A 60 -1.95 3.73 -9.72
CA ALA A 60 -3.40 3.94 -9.75
C ALA A 60 -3.80 5.32 -10.30
N ARG A 61 -3.01 6.38 -10.05
CA ARG A 61 -3.24 7.72 -10.62
C ARG A 61 -2.92 7.77 -12.11
N ARG A 62 -1.83 7.13 -12.54
CA ARG A 62 -1.45 7.05 -13.97
C ARG A 62 -2.50 6.31 -14.79
N GLU A 63 -3.10 5.25 -14.27
CA GLU A 63 -4.21 4.56 -14.94
C GLU A 63 -5.48 5.41 -15.07
N LEU A 64 -5.74 6.33 -14.14
CA LEU A 64 -6.84 7.29 -14.21
C LEU A 64 -6.56 8.38 -15.26
N GLY A 65 -5.34 8.93 -15.26
CA GLY A 65 -4.89 9.91 -16.26
C GLY A 65 -4.85 9.36 -17.68
N GLY A 66 -4.47 8.08 -17.85
CA GLY A 66 -4.45 7.40 -19.15
C GLY A 66 -5.82 7.12 -19.75
N THR A 67 -6.89 7.06 -18.94
CA THR A 67 -8.28 6.99 -19.44
C THR A 67 -8.80 8.36 -19.87
N LEU A 68 -8.51 9.42 -19.11
CA LEU A 68 -8.87 10.80 -19.47
C LEU A 68 -8.16 11.26 -20.75
N GLY A 69 -6.85 10.96 -20.90
CA GLY A 69 -6.08 11.29 -22.10
C GLY A 69 -6.49 10.52 -23.37
N ARG A 70 -7.22 9.41 -23.24
CA ARG A 70 -7.84 8.70 -24.37
C ARG A 70 -9.21 9.27 -24.73
N GLN A 71 -10.03 9.63 -23.74
CA GLN A 71 -11.31 10.32 -24.00
C GLN A 71 -11.13 11.68 -24.67
N VAL A 72 -10.16 12.48 -24.22
CA VAL A 72 -9.86 13.80 -24.83
C VAL A 72 -9.38 13.66 -26.28
N ARG A 73 -8.64 12.59 -26.61
CA ARG A 73 -8.21 12.31 -27.99
C ARG A 73 -9.34 11.80 -28.89
N GLY A 74 -10.32 11.09 -28.32
CA GLY A 74 -11.52 10.64 -29.04
C GLY A 74 -12.49 11.78 -29.37
N LEU A 75 -12.54 12.82 -28.53
CA LEU A 75 -13.35 14.03 -28.74
C LEU A 75 -12.75 15.03 -29.74
N ARG A 76 -11.50 14.80 -30.18
CA ARG A 76 -10.77 15.69 -31.10
C ARG A 76 -10.75 15.19 -32.55
N ARG A 77 -11.52 14.14 -32.85
CA ARG A 77 -11.87 13.66 -34.19
C ARG A 77 -13.36 13.89 -34.42
#